data_AF-A0A6M1LVG9-F1
#
_entry.id   AF-A0A6M1LVG9-F1
#
_cell.length_a   1.000
_cell.length_b   1.000
_cell.length_c   1.000
_cell.angle_alpha   90.00
_cell.angle_beta   90.00
_cell.angle_gamma   90.00
#
_symmetry.space_group_name_H-M   'P 1'
#
loop_
_entity.id
_entity.type
_entity.pdbx_description
1 polymer ?
#
loop_
_entity_poly.entity_id
_entity_poly.type
_entity_poly.pdbx_seq_one_letter_code
_entity_poly.pdbx_strand_id
1 'polypeptide(L)'
;MTDPNPPPPAPWFSNTKIVIASASVLLISMILVIYFIFPKNNQSISNLRDPAASNSKFQADHNYIAGWILECRRFLSPEDAPGWMQRAVHITGVAASTNQTQGITVPLIREERALINLSLTLAADRSTLLTRSIDSYNFWEKTSILGILIGFLTTVLITISSANIIPQTSRWAIAVKTSAITLPALGTAFAAIVAFYTPQAEWSQASRTLTSNSLLHSQMRQLISSQECLFDDQGKPSAETATALLSGIQVWQRNYNDIQSASSSSNRTGDTNNGGRRDAPPGSPSPHGTDPSTPTVTPAATPTR
;
A
#
# COMPACT_ATOMS: atom_id res chain seq x y z
N MET A 1 -49.68 -49.08 55.47
CA MET A 1 -49.64 -47.86 54.64
C MET A 1 -48.20 -47.61 54.28
N THR A 2 -47.78 -48.18 53.16
CA THR A 2 -46.42 -48.09 52.62
C THR A 2 -46.55 -47.40 51.27
N ASP A 3 -46.16 -46.14 51.26
CA ASP A 3 -45.98 -45.31 50.07
C ASP A 3 -44.51 -45.44 49.60
N PRO A 4 -44.10 -44.84 48.49
CA PRO A 4 -44.29 -45.28 47.12
C PRO A 4 -42.94 -45.59 46.44
N ASN A 5 -43.00 -46.18 45.25
CA ASN A 5 -41.84 -46.35 44.38
C ASN A 5 -41.15 -45.00 44.10
N PRO A 6 -39.81 -44.90 44.21
CA PRO A 6 -39.08 -43.69 43.84
C PRO A 6 -39.24 -43.42 42.33
N PRO A 7 -39.41 -42.15 41.92
CA PRO A 7 -39.53 -41.79 40.51
C PRO A 7 -38.26 -42.21 39.74
N PRO A 8 -38.40 -42.67 38.48
CA PRO A 8 -37.26 -43.09 37.68
C PRO A 8 -36.28 -41.92 37.50
N PRO A 9 -34.96 -42.18 37.54
CA PRO A 9 -33.96 -41.14 37.37
C PRO A 9 -34.15 -40.47 36.00
N ALA A 10 -34.38 -39.15 36.03
CA ALA A 10 -34.58 -38.36 34.82
C ALA A 10 -33.36 -38.52 33.86
N PRO A 11 -33.56 -38.45 32.53
CA PRO A 11 -32.49 -38.66 31.55
C PRO A 11 -31.63 -37.40 31.36
N TRP A 12 -30.89 -36.96 32.38
CA TRP A 12 -30.02 -35.77 32.31
C TRP A 12 -28.68 -36.03 31.60
N PHE A 13 -28.29 -37.28 31.38
CA PHE A 13 -27.00 -37.64 30.75
C PHE A 13 -26.97 -37.52 29.20
N SER A 14 -28.10 -37.33 28.53
CA SER A 14 -28.15 -37.24 27.05
C SER A 14 -27.71 -35.86 26.53
N ASN A 15 -28.09 -34.79 27.24
CA ASN A 15 -27.95 -33.43 26.72
C ASN A 15 -26.51 -32.91 26.73
N THR A 16 -25.65 -33.39 27.64
CA THR A 16 -24.23 -32.98 27.70
C THR A 16 -23.42 -33.46 26.50
N LYS A 17 -23.70 -34.64 25.95
CA LYS A 17 -23.00 -35.16 24.76
C LYS A 17 -23.33 -34.34 23.51
N ILE A 18 -24.58 -33.89 23.37
CA ILE A 18 -25.03 -33.07 22.25
C ILE A 18 -24.35 -31.69 22.26
N VAL A 19 -24.17 -31.09 23.44
CA VAL A 19 -23.50 -29.79 23.59
C VAL A 19 -22.00 -29.87 23.27
N ILE A 20 -21.31 -30.93 23.71
CA ILE A 20 -19.88 -31.11 23.39
C ILE A 20 -19.69 -31.35 21.89
N ALA A 21 -20.56 -32.14 21.27
CA ALA A 21 -20.53 -32.38 19.83
C ALA A 21 -20.78 -31.09 19.03
N SER A 22 -21.76 -30.28 19.41
CA SER A 22 -22.05 -29.02 18.70
C SER A 22 -20.93 -27.98 18.86
N ALA A 23 -20.33 -27.86 20.05
CA ALA A 23 -19.17 -27.00 20.27
C ALA A 23 -17.96 -27.41 19.42
N SER A 24 -17.71 -28.72 19.29
CA SER A 24 -16.61 -29.27 18.50
C SER A 24 -16.80 -29.01 17.00
N VAL A 25 -18.02 -29.17 16.49
CA VAL A 25 -18.36 -28.89 15.08
C VAL A 25 -18.21 -27.39 14.78
N LEU A 26 -18.63 -26.51 15.68
CA LEU A 26 -18.46 -25.06 15.53
C LEU A 26 -16.98 -24.65 15.52
N LEU A 27 -16.16 -25.27 16.37
CA LEU A 27 -14.72 -24.98 16.44
C LEU A 27 -13.97 -25.49 15.20
N ILE A 28 -14.31 -26.69 14.70
CA ILE A 28 -13.76 -27.22 13.45
C ILE A 28 -14.21 -26.37 12.26
N SER A 29 -15.49 -25.98 12.20
CA SER A 29 -16.00 -25.07 11.18
C SER A 29 -15.28 -23.73 11.22
N MET A 30 -14.98 -23.19 12.41
CA MET A 30 -14.20 -21.95 12.56
C MET A 30 -12.78 -22.11 12.02
N ILE A 31 -12.08 -23.19 12.35
CA ILE A 31 -10.72 -23.45 11.84
C ILE A 31 -10.75 -23.56 10.32
N LEU A 32 -11.74 -24.25 9.75
CA LEU A 32 -11.90 -24.37 8.30
C LEU A 32 -12.22 -23.02 7.67
N VAL A 33 -13.12 -22.23 8.25
CA VAL A 33 -13.48 -20.89 7.76
C VAL A 33 -12.26 -19.97 7.79
N ILE A 34 -11.47 -19.96 8.87
CA ILE A 34 -10.20 -19.21 8.91
C ILE A 34 -9.25 -19.73 7.84
N TYR A 35 -9.09 -21.05 7.71
CA TYR A 35 -8.18 -21.63 6.72
C TYR A 35 -8.60 -21.35 5.26
N PHE A 36 -9.90 -21.28 4.97
CA PHE A 36 -10.43 -21.03 3.61
C PHE A 36 -10.60 -19.53 3.29
N ILE A 37 -10.97 -18.70 4.26
CA ILE A 37 -11.10 -17.23 4.10
C ILE A 37 -9.75 -16.54 4.07
N PHE A 38 -8.70 -17.17 4.62
CA PHE A 38 -7.31 -16.80 4.36
C PHE A 38 -6.77 -17.67 3.23
N PRO A 39 -7.20 -17.47 1.96
CA PRO A 39 -6.55 -18.16 0.87
C PRO A 39 -5.08 -17.83 0.96
N LYS A 40 -4.26 -18.83 0.67
CA LYS A 40 -2.80 -18.77 0.50
C LYS A 40 -2.42 -17.92 -0.73
N ASN A 41 -3.14 -16.83 -0.99
CA ASN A 41 -2.92 -15.88 -2.07
C ASN A 41 -1.73 -14.95 -1.70
N ASN A 42 -0.63 -15.60 -1.34
CA ASN A 42 0.64 -15.01 -0.94
C ASN A 42 1.46 -14.56 -2.14
N GLN A 43 1.07 -14.82 -3.39
CA GLN A 43 1.95 -14.52 -4.54
C GLN A 43 2.03 -13.02 -4.86
N SER A 44 0.91 -12.28 -4.79
CA SER A 44 0.99 -10.81 -4.96
C SER A 44 1.59 -10.13 -3.74
N ILE A 45 1.35 -10.66 -2.53
CA ILE A 45 1.91 -10.12 -1.29
C ILE A 45 3.38 -10.48 -1.13
N SER A 46 3.86 -11.63 -1.64
CA SER A 46 5.27 -12.02 -1.50
C SER A 46 6.22 -11.03 -2.17
N ASN A 47 5.78 -10.42 -3.28
CA ASN A 47 6.54 -9.37 -3.96
C ASN A 47 6.55 -8.04 -3.17
N LEU A 48 5.51 -7.79 -2.36
CA LEU A 48 5.44 -6.66 -1.42
C LEU A 48 6.13 -6.97 -0.08
N ARG A 49 6.24 -8.25 0.29
CA ARG A 49 6.77 -8.72 1.58
C ARG A 49 8.28 -8.62 1.66
N ASP A 50 8.97 -8.60 0.52
CA ASP A 50 10.39 -8.29 0.48
C ASP A 50 10.61 -6.80 0.15
N PRO A 51 10.59 -5.92 1.17
CA PRO A 51 10.83 -4.50 0.95
C PRO A 51 12.24 -4.25 0.37
N ALA A 52 13.20 -5.16 0.59
CA ALA A 52 14.54 -5.02 0.02
C ALA A 52 14.52 -5.22 -1.49
N ALA A 53 13.79 -6.22 -2.00
CA ALA A 53 13.64 -6.45 -3.44
C ALA A 53 12.87 -5.33 -4.15
N SER A 54 11.86 -4.75 -3.49
CA SER A 54 11.10 -3.62 -4.06
C SER A 54 11.93 -2.33 -4.03
N ASN A 55 12.62 -2.06 -2.92
CA ASN A 55 13.54 -0.92 -2.81
C ASN A 55 14.69 -1.00 -3.82
N SER A 56 15.23 -2.19 -4.08
CA SER A 56 16.30 -2.36 -5.07
C SER A 56 15.81 -2.00 -6.48
N LYS A 57 14.56 -2.33 -6.83
CA LYS A 57 13.95 -1.90 -8.11
C LYS A 57 13.82 -0.37 -8.18
N PHE A 58 13.39 0.28 -7.10
CA PHE A 58 13.23 1.74 -7.07
C PHE A 58 14.57 2.45 -7.20
N GLN A 59 15.60 1.92 -6.53
CA GLN A 59 16.97 2.38 -6.66
C GLN A 59 17.53 2.11 -8.06
N ALA A 60 17.19 0.99 -8.69
CA ALA A 60 17.64 0.68 -10.05
C ALA A 60 17.18 1.71 -11.09
N ASP A 61 15.95 2.22 -10.99
CA ASP A 61 15.45 3.28 -11.88
C ASP A 61 16.22 4.59 -11.67
N HIS A 62 16.48 4.97 -10.41
CA HIS A 62 17.29 6.14 -10.08
C HIS A 62 18.74 5.98 -10.55
N ASN A 63 19.36 4.83 -10.27
CA ASN A 63 20.71 4.49 -10.66
C ASN A 63 20.88 4.48 -12.18
N TYR A 64 19.83 4.16 -12.94
CA TYR A 64 19.85 4.27 -14.41
C TYR A 64 19.91 5.73 -14.86
N ILE A 65 19.08 6.62 -14.30
CA ILE A 65 19.11 8.06 -14.61
C ILE A 65 20.46 8.67 -14.23
N ALA A 66 20.95 8.33 -13.05
CA ALA A 66 22.28 8.65 -12.57
C ALA A 66 23.38 8.19 -13.53
N GLY A 67 23.32 6.92 -13.96
CA GLY A 67 24.25 6.32 -14.91
C GLY A 67 24.26 7.05 -16.24
N TRP A 68 23.11 7.43 -16.78
CA TRP A 68 23.01 8.22 -18.00
C TRP A 68 23.73 9.59 -17.88
N ILE A 69 23.57 10.29 -16.75
CA ILE A 69 24.27 11.57 -16.51
C ILE A 69 25.79 11.36 -16.47
N LEU A 70 26.25 10.29 -15.83
CA LEU A 70 27.66 9.95 -15.74
C LEU A 70 28.24 9.55 -17.10
N GLU A 71 27.52 8.75 -17.86
CA GLU A 71 27.88 8.32 -19.22
C GLU A 71 28.00 9.53 -20.15
N CYS A 72 27.04 10.46 -20.08
CA CYS A 72 27.09 11.71 -20.84
C CYS A 72 28.25 12.63 -20.45
N ARG A 73 28.84 12.42 -19.27
CA ARG A 73 30.07 13.09 -18.81
C ARG A 73 31.33 12.26 -19.03
N ARG A 74 31.22 11.18 -19.81
CA ARG A 74 32.29 10.23 -20.18
C ARG A 74 32.87 9.45 -19.01
N PHE A 75 32.11 9.27 -17.93
CA PHE A 75 32.46 8.31 -16.87
C PHE A 75 31.89 6.95 -17.24
N LEU A 76 32.76 5.95 -17.40
CA LEU A 76 32.37 4.58 -17.75
C LEU A 76 31.80 3.83 -16.54
N SER A 77 32.25 4.19 -15.33
CA SER A 77 31.76 3.66 -14.07
C SER A 77 31.43 4.79 -13.09
N PRO A 78 30.42 4.61 -12.21
CA PRO A 78 30.21 5.47 -11.05
C PRO A 78 31.46 5.70 -10.20
N GLU A 79 32.33 4.69 -10.11
CA GLU A 79 33.56 4.73 -9.32
C GLU A 79 34.60 5.71 -9.87
N ASP A 80 34.57 5.98 -11.17
CA ASP A 80 35.48 6.91 -11.86
C ASP A 80 35.05 8.38 -11.63
N ALA A 81 33.80 8.60 -11.26
CA ALA A 81 33.28 9.93 -11.02
C ALA A 81 33.88 10.54 -9.74
N PRO A 82 34.18 11.85 -9.69
CA PRO A 82 34.66 12.49 -8.48
C PRO A 82 33.70 12.29 -7.31
N GLY A 83 34.20 12.13 -6.08
CA GLY A 83 33.36 11.85 -4.90
C GLY A 83 32.27 12.90 -4.61
N TRP A 84 32.42 14.15 -5.06
CA TRP A 84 31.33 15.14 -4.99
C TRP A 84 30.17 14.81 -5.95
N MET A 85 30.47 14.26 -7.13
CA MET A 85 29.48 13.85 -8.13
C MET A 85 28.79 12.57 -7.69
N GLN A 86 29.53 11.58 -7.19
CA GLN A 86 28.95 10.37 -6.60
C GLN A 86 27.94 10.71 -5.49
N ARG A 87 28.29 11.64 -4.60
CA ARG A 87 27.39 12.12 -3.53
C ARG A 87 26.18 12.89 -4.06
N ALA A 88 26.38 13.72 -5.09
CA ALA A 88 25.30 14.50 -5.69
C ALA A 88 24.29 13.60 -6.41
N VAL A 89 24.78 12.54 -7.08
CA VAL A 89 23.96 11.59 -7.83
C VAL A 89 23.39 10.48 -6.94
N HIS A 90 23.92 10.29 -5.72
CA HIS A 90 23.39 9.39 -4.67
C HIS A 90 23.24 7.92 -5.09
N ILE A 91 24.21 7.41 -5.86
CA ILE A 91 24.21 6.02 -6.31
C ILE A 91 24.44 5.10 -5.11
N THR A 92 23.48 4.24 -4.85
CA THR A 92 23.53 3.27 -3.76
C THR A 92 24.47 2.12 -4.11
N GLY A 93 25.29 1.69 -3.13
CA GLY A 93 26.19 0.54 -3.28
C GLY A 93 27.59 0.86 -3.84
N VAL A 94 27.88 2.12 -4.17
CA VAL A 94 29.22 2.55 -4.61
C VAL A 94 29.97 3.11 -3.40
N ALA A 95 31.06 2.46 -2.99
CA ALA A 95 31.94 2.99 -1.96
C ALA A 95 32.66 4.22 -2.52
N ALA A 96 32.68 5.32 -1.76
CA ALA A 96 33.39 6.53 -2.18
C ALA A 96 34.87 6.20 -2.41
N SER A 97 35.33 6.29 -3.66
CA SER A 97 36.73 6.05 -4.00
C SER A 97 37.61 7.11 -3.32
N THR A 98 38.58 6.68 -2.52
CA THR A 98 39.58 7.56 -1.90
C THR A 98 40.64 8.04 -2.88
N ASN A 99 40.73 7.43 -4.06
CA ASN A 99 41.71 7.78 -5.09
C ASN A 99 41.11 8.84 -6.03
N GLN A 100 40.97 10.06 -5.50
CA GLN A 100 40.38 11.17 -6.22
C GLN A 100 41.37 11.71 -7.27
N THR A 101 41.16 11.40 -8.54
CA THR A 101 41.90 12.00 -9.66
C THR A 101 41.56 13.49 -9.75
N GLN A 102 42.58 14.34 -9.71
CA GLN A 102 42.47 15.81 -9.81
C GLN A 102 42.17 16.29 -11.25
N GLY A 103 41.13 15.73 -11.88
CA GLY A 103 40.63 16.20 -13.17
C GLY A 103 39.87 17.52 -13.06
N ILE A 104 39.79 18.28 -14.16
CA ILE A 104 38.99 19.51 -14.26
C ILE A 104 37.52 19.17 -13.94
N THR A 105 37.04 19.62 -12.78
CA THR A 105 35.69 19.33 -12.30
C THR A 105 34.70 20.32 -12.90
N VAL A 106 33.96 19.91 -13.93
CA VAL A 106 32.81 20.67 -14.41
C VAL A 106 31.62 20.36 -13.48
N PRO A 107 31.06 21.34 -12.76
CA PRO A 107 29.93 21.09 -11.87
C PRO A 107 28.70 20.58 -12.65
N LEU A 108 27.83 19.84 -11.98
CA LEU A 108 26.51 19.46 -12.53
C LEU A 108 25.74 20.72 -12.96
N ILE A 109 25.17 20.71 -14.16
CA ILE A 109 24.33 21.81 -14.63
C ILE A 109 22.99 21.80 -13.89
N ARG A 110 22.24 22.90 -13.98
CA ARG A 110 21.02 23.09 -13.20
C ARG A 110 19.98 22.01 -13.52
N GLU A 111 19.89 21.62 -14.78
CA GLU A 111 18.94 20.67 -15.32
C GLU A 111 19.23 19.25 -14.81
N GLU A 112 20.50 18.83 -14.83
CA GLU A 112 20.93 17.55 -14.25
C GLU A 112 20.62 17.47 -12.75
N ARG A 113 20.90 18.55 -11.99
CA ARG A 113 20.58 18.59 -10.56
C ARG A 113 19.08 18.50 -10.30
N ALA A 114 18.27 19.20 -11.09
CA ALA A 114 16.83 19.14 -10.98
C ALA A 114 16.31 17.72 -11.25
N LEU A 115 16.83 17.07 -12.30
CA LEU A 115 16.49 15.69 -12.64
C LEU A 115 16.86 14.69 -11.54
N ILE A 116 18.10 14.77 -11.04
CA ILE A 116 18.58 13.89 -9.96
C ILE A 116 17.74 14.09 -8.71
N ASN A 117 17.48 15.34 -8.33
CA ASN A 117 16.72 15.63 -7.11
C ASN A 117 15.28 15.11 -7.23
N LEU A 118 14.64 15.27 -8.38
CA LEU A 118 13.30 14.72 -8.64
C LEU A 118 13.30 13.19 -8.57
N SER A 119 14.24 12.51 -9.23
CA SER A 119 14.27 11.04 -9.21
C SER A 119 14.62 10.46 -7.83
N LEU A 120 15.49 11.14 -7.07
CA LEU A 120 15.81 10.79 -5.69
C LEU A 120 14.61 10.97 -4.77
N THR A 121 13.90 12.09 -4.89
CA THR A 121 12.66 12.36 -4.14
C THR A 121 11.61 11.29 -4.45
N LEU A 122 11.42 10.95 -5.73
CA LEU A 122 10.52 9.86 -6.14
C LEU A 122 10.94 8.51 -5.53
N ALA A 123 12.22 8.18 -5.52
CA ALA A 123 12.70 6.92 -4.94
C ALA A 123 12.47 6.86 -3.42
N ALA A 124 12.74 7.95 -2.70
CA ALA A 124 12.52 8.06 -1.26
C ALA A 124 11.03 8.02 -0.88
N ASP A 125 10.18 8.66 -1.66
CA ASP A 125 8.72 8.60 -1.46
C ASP A 125 8.18 7.20 -1.72
N ARG A 126 8.66 6.52 -2.76
CA ARG A 126 8.24 5.13 -3.07
C ARG A 126 8.59 4.17 -1.93
N SER A 127 9.77 4.30 -1.32
CA SER A 127 10.13 3.46 -0.16
C SER A 127 9.25 3.76 1.05
N THR A 128 8.98 5.04 1.33
CA THR A 128 8.11 5.46 2.43
C THR A 128 6.67 4.98 2.22
N LEU A 129 6.12 5.12 1.02
CA LEU A 129 4.78 4.64 0.65
C LEU A 129 4.67 3.12 0.71
N LEU A 130 5.73 2.41 0.34
CA LEU A 130 5.78 0.94 0.45
C LEU A 130 5.69 0.51 1.91
N THR A 131 6.52 1.07 2.79
CA THR A 131 6.47 0.76 4.23
C THR A 131 5.10 1.07 4.81
N ARG A 132 4.54 2.25 4.51
CA ARG A 132 3.19 2.63 4.96
C ARG A 132 2.12 1.66 4.44
N SER A 133 2.19 1.25 3.17
CA SER A 133 1.25 0.29 2.59
C SER A 133 1.31 -1.06 3.31
N ILE A 134 2.51 -1.58 3.58
CA ILE A 134 2.69 -2.84 4.31
C ILE A 134 2.15 -2.74 5.74
N ASP A 135 2.44 -1.65 6.45
CA ASP A 135 1.98 -1.45 7.82
C ASP A 135 0.46 -1.31 7.90
N SER A 136 -0.15 -0.49 7.03
CA SER A 136 -1.60 -0.35 6.95
C SER A 136 -2.29 -1.67 6.57
N TYR A 137 -1.69 -2.45 5.66
CA TYR A 137 -2.19 -3.79 5.29
C TYR A 137 -2.16 -4.74 6.49
N ASN A 138 -1.01 -4.85 7.17
CA ASN A 138 -0.85 -5.73 8.33
C ASN A 138 -1.82 -5.36 9.46
N PHE A 139 -2.03 -4.06 9.67
CA PHE A 139 -3.01 -3.57 10.63
C PHE A 139 -4.44 -3.93 10.23
N TRP A 140 -4.82 -3.69 8.97
CA TRP A 140 -6.14 -4.04 8.44
C TRP A 140 -6.42 -5.55 8.53
N GLU A 141 -5.44 -6.39 8.20
CA GLU A 141 -5.56 -7.85 8.27
C GLU A 141 -5.80 -8.32 9.71
N LYS A 142 -4.94 -7.93 10.66
CA LYS A 142 -5.08 -8.29 12.08
C LYS A 142 -6.41 -7.81 12.66
N THR A 143 -6.80 -6.60 12.30
CA THR A 143 -8.05 -5.99 12.76
C THR A 143 -9.26 -6.76 12.20
N SER A 144 -9.23 -7.12 10.92
CA SER A 144 -10.30 -7.91 10.29
C SER A 144 -10.44 -9.29 10.94
N ILE A 145 -9.32 -9.97 11.22
CA ILE A 145 -9.30 -11.25 11.95
C ILE A 145 -9.96 -11.10 13.32
N LEU A 146 -9.55 -10.10 14.08
CA LEU A 146 -10.06 -9.89 15.44
C LEU A 146 -11.57 -9.59 15.43
N GLY A 147 -12.03 -8.78 14.48
CA GLY A 147 -13.46 -8.49 14.30
C GLY A 147 -14.29 -9.74 14.04
N ILE A 148 -13.80 -10.64 13.16
CA ILE A 148 -14.46 -11.92 12.86
C ILE A 148 -14.53 -12.80 14.12
N LEU A 149 -13.43 -12.91 14.88
CA LEU A 149 -13.40 -13.70 16.10
C LEU A 149 -14.38 -13.18 17.16
N ILE A 150 -14.46 -11.85 17.34
CA ILE A 150 -15.40 -11.23 18.28
C ILE A 150 -16.85 -11.50 17.86
N GLY A 151 -17.18 -11.30 16.57
CA GLY A 151 -18.53 -11.55 16.05
C GLY A 151 -18.95 -13.02 16.20
N PHE A 152 -18.02 -13.95 15.93
CA PHE A 152 -18.25 -15.37 16.11
C PHE A 152 -18.47 -15.75 17.59
N LEU A 153 -17.58 -15.30 18.48
CA LEU A 153 -17.68 -15.57 19.92
C LEU A 153 -19.00 -15.04 20.50
N THR A 154 -19.40 -13.85 20.05
CA THR A 154 -20.68 -13.23 20.42
C THR A 154 -21.85 -14.11 20.02
N THR A 155 -21.85 -14.62 18.78
CA THR A 155 -22.91 -15.50 18.27
C THR A 155 -22.99 -16.80 19.08
N VAL A 156 -21.85 -17.45 19.35
CA VAL A 156 -21.79 -18.69 20.15
C VAL A 156 -22.33 -18.47 21.57
N LEU A 157 -21.97 -17.36 22.21
CA LEU A 157 -22.45 -17.05 23.56
C LEU A 157 -23.94 -16.74 23.60
N ILE A 158 -24.47 -16.06 22.59
CA ILE A 158 -25.91 -15.84 22.45
C ILE A 158 -26.63 -17.18 22.28
N THR A 159 -26.11 -18.09 21.46
CA THR A 159 -26.69 -19.44 21.27
C THR A 159 -26.65 -20.27 22.56
N ILE A 160 -25.55 -20.23 23.32
CA ILE A 160 -25.46 -20.92 24.62
C ILE A 160 -26.43 -20.29 25.62
N SER A 161 -26.54 -18.96 25.64
CA SER A 161 -27.44 -18.24 26.53
C SER A 161 -28.92 -18.52 26.23
N SER A 162 -29.30 -18.75 24.97
CA SER A 162 -30.68 -19.05 24.60
C SER A 162 -31.08 -20.50 24.88
N ALA A 163 -30.13 -21.42 24.95
CA ALA A 163 -30.40 -22.85 25.05
C ALA A 163 -30.89 -23.31 26.44
N ASN A 164 -30.94 -22.46 27.47
CA ASN A 164 -31.39 -22.78 28.85
C ASN A 164 -30.77 -24.06 29.47
N ILE A 165 -29.62 -24.52 28.97
CA ILE A 165 -29.01 -25.80 29.37
C ILE A 165 -28.34 -25.71 30.75
N ILE A 166 -28.00 -24.50 31.20
CA ILE A 166 -27.25 -24.28 32.44
C ILE A 166 -28.24 -23.88 33.55
N PRO A 167 -28.27 -24.58 34.70
CA PRO A 167 -29.10 -24.20 35.83
C PRO A 167 -28.78 -22.77 36.28
N GLN A 168 -29.81 -21.95 36.48
CA GLN A 168 -29.68 -20.49 36.69
C GLN A 168 -28.83 -20.08 37.90
N THR A 169 -28.61 -20.99 38.85
CA THR A 169 -27.83 -20.75 40.07
C THR A 169 -26.32 -20.96 39.89
N SER A 170 -25.88 -21.49 38.75
CA SER A 170 -24.46 -21.72 38.49
C SER A 170 -23.71 -20.41 38.23
N ARG A 171 -22.53 -20.24 38.86
CA ARG A 171 -21.61 -19.12 38.57
C ARG A 171 -21.28 -19.00 37.09
N TRP A 172 -21.30 -20.12 36.36
CA TRP A 172 -21.09 -20.16 34.91
C TRP A 172 -22.22 -19.47 34.14
N ALA A 173 -23.48 -19.59 34.57
CA ALA A 173 -24.61 -18.92 33.94
C ALA A 173 -24.50 -17.39 34.05
N ILE A 174 -23.98 -16.89 35.17
CA ILE A 174 -23.73 -15.47 35.39
C ILE A 174 -22.64 -14.98 34.42
N ALA A 175 -21.50 -15.69 34.35
CA ALA A 175 -20.40 -15.32 33.45
C ALA A 175 -20.83 -15.30 31.96
N VAL A 176 -21.61 -16.29 31.52
CA VAL A 176 -22.15 -16.34 30.15
C VAL A 176 -23.10 -15.17 29.89
N LYS A 177 -24.03 -14.87 30.80
CA LYS A 177 -24.95 -13.73 30.66
C LYS A 177 -24.23 -12.39 30.63
N THR A 178 -23.24 -12.20 31.50
CA THR A 178 -22.41 -10.97 31.49
C THR A 178 -21.63 -10.85 30.19
N SER A 179 -21.00 -11.94 29.73
CA SER A 179 -20.24 -11.96 28.47
C SER A 179 -21.12 -11.68 27.25
N ALA A 180 -22.36 -12.20 27.24
CA ALA A 180 -23.33 -11.98 26.18
C ALA A 180 -23.78 -10.51 26.06
N ILE A 181 -23.65 -9.70 27.11
CA ILE A 181 -23.93 -8.26 27.08
C ILE A 181 -22.66 -7.48 26.70
N THR A 182 -21.51 -7.84 27.26
CA THR A 182 -20.26 -7.10 27.05
C THR A 182 -19.67 -7.33 25.66
N LEU A 183 -19.82 -8.50 25.06
CA LEU A 183 -19.22 -8.80 23.75
C LEU A 183 -19.87 -8.08 22.56
N PRO A 184 -21.21 -7.95 22.46
CA PRO A 184 -21.81 -7.05 21.47
C PRO A 184 -21.33 -5.60 21.62
N ALA A 185 -21.18 -5.11 22.85
CA ALA A 185 -20.63 -3.78 23.12
C ALA A 185 -19.16 -3.65 22.67
N LEU A 186 -18.33 -4.68 22.92
CA LEU A 186 -16.95 -4.75 22.42
C LEU A 186 -16.90 -4.80 20.89
N GLY A 187 -17.79 -5.56 20.24
CA GLY A 187 -17.87 -5.66 18.79
C GLY A 187 -18.22 -4.32 18.14
N THR A 188 -19.17 -3.58 18.71
CA THR A 188 -19.53 -2.23 18.23
C THR A 188 -18.42 -1.21 18.48
N ALA A 189 -17.76 -1.24 19.64
CA ALA A 189 -16.59 -0.40 19.92
C ALA A 189 -15.45 -0.70 18.93
N PHE A 190 -15.20 -1.98 18.64
CA PHE A 190 -14.21 -2.39 17.66
C PHE A 190 -14.57 -1.92 16.25
N ALA A 191 -15.82 -2.12 15.81
CA ALA A 191 -16.31 -1.64 14.53
C ALA A 191 -16.17 -0.11 14.39
N ALA A 192 -16.41 0.64 15.47
CA ALA A 192 -16.17 2.08 15.51
C ALA A 192 -14.70 2.44 15.32
N ILE A 193 -13.76 1.71 15.94
CA ILE A 193 -12.31 1.88 15.74
C ILE A 193 -11.94 1.62 14.27
N VAL A 194 -12.41 0.51 13.69
CA VAL A 194 -12.13 0.20 12.27
C VAL A 194 -12.69 1.27 11.34
N ALA A 195 -13.92 1.73 11.61
CA ALA A 195 -14.56 2.78 10.85
C ALA A 195 -13.86 4.13 11.01
N PHE A 196 -13.26 4.42 12.17
CA PHE A 196 -12.53 5.66 12.41
C PHE A 196 -11.19 5.68 11.68
N TYR A 197 -10.43 4.58 11.74
CA TYR A 197 -9.08 4.53 11.15
C TYR A 197 -9.05 4.14 9.66
N THR A 198 -10.15 3.61 9.10
CA THR A 198 -10.29 3.20 7.67
C THR A 198 -9.00 2.64 7.04
N PRO A 199 -8.32 1.65 7.66
CA PRO A 199 -6.99 1.23 7.21
C PRO A 199 -6.97 0.64 5.80
N GLN A 200 -8.11 0.11 5.33
CA GLN A 200 -8.29 -0.32 3.95
C GLN A 200 -8.18 0.85 2.95
N ALA A 201 -8.72 2.03 3.29
CA ALA A 201 -8.67 3.21 2.45
C ALA A 201 -7.22 3.72 2.36
N GLU A 202 -6.52 3.80 3.49
CA GLU A 202 -5.10 4.18 3.52
C GLU A 202 -4.23 3.24 2.69
N TRP A 203 -4.40 1.92 2.85
CA TRP A 203 -3.67 0.93 2.06
C TRP A 203 -3.95 1.07 0.56
N SER A 204 -5.22 1.22 0.19
CA SER A 204 -5.63 1.37 -1.22
C SER A 204 -5.04 2.63 -1.84
N GLN A 205 -5.03 3.72 -1.09
CA GLN A 205 -4.47 5.00 -1.50
C GLN A 205 -2.96 4.93 -1.65
N ALA A 206 -2.24 4.43 -0.63
CA ALA A 206 -0.78 4.26 -0.69
C ALA A 206 -0.36 3.39 -1.88
N SER A 207 -1.10 2.31 -2.14
CA SER A 207 -0.84 1.41 -3.27
C SER A 207 -1.06 2.09 -4.63
N ARG A 208 -2.11 2.90 -4.77
CA ARG A 208 -2.35 3.69 -5.99
C ARG A 208 -1.25 4.72 -6.21
N THR A 209 -0.91 5.50 -5.18
CA THR A 209 0.16 6.51 -5.24
C THR A 209 1.51 5.87 -5.57
N LEU A 210 1.84 4.73 -4.97
CA LEU A 210 3.05 3.97 -5.26
C LEU A 210 3.11 3.54 -6.74
N THR A 211 1.98 3.06 -7.26
CA THR A 211 1.87 2.65 -8.68
C THR A 211 2.05 3.85 -9.62
N SER A 212 1.39 4.97 -9.33
CA SER A 212 1.53 6.21 -10.11
C SER A 212 2.97 6.74 -10.09
N ASN A 213 3.63 6.74 -8.93
CA ASN A 213 5.04 7.13 -8.81
C ASN A 213 5.96 6.16 -9.55
N SER A 214 5.66 4.86 -9.54
CA SER A 214 6.41 3.86 -10.31
C SER A 214 6.30 4.09 -11.81
N LEU A 215 5.09 4.39 -12.30
CA LEU A 215 4.86 4.67 -13.70
C LEU A 215 5.59 5.94 -14.13
N LEU A 216 5.51 7.01 -13.32
CA LEU A 216 6.20 8.27 -13.59
C LEU A 216 7.72 8.07 -13.66
N HIS A 217 8.31 7.36 -12.71
CA HIS A 217 9.75 7.09 -12.71
C HIS A 217 10.18 6.24 -13.93
N SER A 218 9.36 5.26 -14.33
CA SER A 218 9.58 4.47 -15.55
C SER A 218 9.50 5.32 -16.82
N GLN A 219 8.56 6.27 -16.89
CA GLN A 219 8.44 7.19 -18.03
C GLN A 219 9.63 8.14 -18.11
N MET A 220 10.11 8.67 -16.98
CA MET A 220 11.33 9.47 -16.90
C MET A 220 12.51 8.68 -17.49
N ARG A 221 12.70 7.45 -17.01
CA ARG A 221 13.75 6.55 -17.48
C ARG A 221 13.70 6.33 -18.99
N GLN A 222 12.51 6.03 -19.53
CA GLN A 222 12.33 5.78 -20.96
C GLN A 222 12.66 7.02 -21.80
N LEU A 223 12.18 8.20 -21.39
CA LEU A 223 12.44 9.45 -22.10
C LEU A 223 13.92 9.83 -22.07
N ILE A 224 14.58 9.67 -20.91
CA ILE A 224 16.02 9.91 -20.77
C ILE A 224 16.83 8.96 -21.64
N SER A 225 16.43 7.68 -21.73
CA SER A 225 17.11 6.70 -22.59
C SER A 225 17.04 7.04 -24.08
N SER A 226 16.04 7.82 -24.50
CA SER A 226 15.90 8.29 -25.88
C SER A 226 16.57 9.63 -26.14
N GLN A 227 17.08 10.31 -25.11
CA GLN A 227 17.62 11.64 -25.21
C GLN A 227 19.14 11.60 -25.41
N GLU A 228 19.61 12.38 -26.39
CA GLU A 228 21.04 12.59 -26.60
C GLU A 228 21.68 13.30 -25.40
N CYS A 229 22.99 13.10 -25.23
CA CYS A 229 23.73 13.74 -24.16
C CYS A 229 23.68 15.27 -24.25
N LEU A 230 23.62 15.92 -23.09
CA LEU A 230 23.51 17.38 -22.99
C LEU A 230 24.73 18.11 -23.53
N PHE A 231 25.87 17.43 -23.61
CA PHE A 231 27.12 17.99 -24.12
C PHE A 231 27.41 17.42 -25.51
N ASP A 232 27.80 18.30 -26.43
CA ASP A 232 28.29 17.90 -27.75
C ASP A 232 29.67 17.23 -27.66
N ASP A 233 30.20 16.76 -28.80
CA ASP A 233 31.54 16.15 -28.86
C ASP A 233 32.66 17.08 -28.37
N GLN A 234 32.41 18.40 -28.38
CA GLN A 234 33.31 19.46 -27.93
C GLN A 234 33.14 19.78 -26.42
N GLY A 235 32.23 19.10 -25.72
CA GLY A 235 31.94 19.32 -24.31
C GLY A 235 31.13 20.60 -24.03
N LYS A 236 30.50 21.20 -25.05
CA LYS A 236 29.63 22.38 -24.88
C LYS A 236 28.18 21.93 -24.68
N PRO A 237 27.43 22.57 -23.77
CA PRO A 237 26.03 22.25 -23.57
C PRO A 237 25.21 22.61 -24.82
N SER A 238 24.46 21.65 -25.35
CA SER A 238 23.50 21.87 -26.43
C SER A 238 22.24 22.53 -25.86
N ALA A 239 21.99 23.78 -26.27
CA ALA A 239 20.86 24.56 -25.76
C ALA A 239 19.50 23.90 -26.07
N GLU A 240 19.41 23.21 -27.22
CA GLU A 240 18.20 22.52 -27.65
C GLU A 240 17.89 21.32 -26.74
N THR A 241 18.88 20.43 -26.53
CA THR A 241 18.71 19.27 -25.64
C THR A 241 18.47 19.68 -24.19
N ALA A 242 19.14 20.74 -23.71
CA ALA A 242 18.92 21.28 -22.37
C ALA A 242 17.49 21.83 -22.19
N THR A 243 16.97 22.54 -23.20
CA THR A 243 15.60 23.07 -23.17
C THR A 243 14.57 21.95 -23.22
N ALA A 244 14.79 20.93 -24.07
CA ALA A 244 13.93 19.76 -24.15
C ALA A 244 13.91 19.00 -22.80
N LEU A 245 15.08 18.78 -22.20
CA LEU A 245 15.18 18.12 -20.89
C LEU A 245 14.46 18.92 -19.80
N LEU A 246 14.68 20.23 -19.74
CA LEU A 246 14.03 21.10 -18.76
C LEU A 246 12.51 21.06 -18.90
N SER A 247 11.99 21.02 -20.14
CA SER A 247 10.55 20.90 -20.38
C SER A 247 10.00 19.56 -19.87
N GLY A 248 10.73 18.46 -20.07
CA GLY A 248 10.39 17.14 -19.55
C GLY A 248 10.36 17.12 -18.02
N ILE A 249 11.39 17.67 -17.37
CA ILE A 249 11.48 17.79 -15.91
C ILE A 249 10.28 18.57 -15.35
N GLN A 250 9.87 19.67 -16.00
CA GLN A 250 8.71 20.45 -15.54
C GLN A 250 7.41 19.66 -15.63
N VAL A 251 7.22 18.88 -16.70
CA VAL A 251 6.05 17.98 -16.85
C VAL A 251 6.06 16.91 -15.76
N TRP A 252 7.20 16.25 -15.52
CA TRP A 252 7.29 15.22 -14.49
C TRP A 252 7.10 15.77 -13.08
N GLN A 253 7.65 16.95 -12.79
CA GLN A 253 7.44 17.65 -11.52
C GLN A 253 5.97 17.98 -11.29
N ARG A 254 5.27 18.46 -12.33
CA ARG A 254 3.83 18.72 -12.27
C ARG A 254 3.06 17.43 -11.99
N ASN A 255 3.31 16.38 -12.76
CA ASN A 255 2.65 15.08 -12.56
C ASN A 255 2.90 14.50 -11.17
N TYR A 256 4.13 14.63 -10.65
CA TYR A 256 4.45 14.23 -9.30
C TYR A 256 3.64 15.03 -8.26
N ASN A 257 3.59 16.36 -8.39
CA ASN A 257 2.79 17.20 -7.50
C ASN A 257 1.29 16.86 -7.58
N ASP A 258 0.78 16.53 -8.77
CA ASP A 258 -0.61 16.11 -8.97
C ASP A 258 -0.89 14.77 -8.27
N ILE A 259 0.04 13.80 -8.36
CA ILE A 259 -0.06 12.53 -7.64
C ILE A 259 -0.05 12.76 -6.11
N GLN A 260 0.82 13.65 -5.61
CA GLN A 260 0.90 13.96 -4.18
C GLN A 260 -0.35 14.66 -3.67
N SER A 261 -0.88 15.62 -4.42
CA SER A 261 -2.10 16.35 -4.05
C SER A 261 -3.34 15.45 -4.10
N ALA A 262 -3.45 14.57 -5.10
CA ALA A 262 -4.52 13.57 -5.20
C ALA A 262 -4.46 12.53 -4.07
N SER A 263 -3.26 12.16 -3.63
CA SER A 263 -3.12 11.28 -2.46
C SER A 263 -3.53 12.00 -1.18
N SER A 264 -3.17 13.27 -0.99
CA SER A 264 -3.44 14.02 0.23
C SER A 264 -4.93 14.36 0.42
N SER A 265 -5.68 14.50 -0.67
CA SER A 265 -7.11 14.87 -0.62
C SER A 265 -8.01 13.71 -0.18
N SER A 266 -7.65 12.46 -0.48
CA SER A 266 -8.43 11.26 -0.16
C SER A 266 -8.62 11.07 1.37
N ASN A 267 -7.65 11.51 2.19
CA ASN A 267 -7.74 11.43 3.66
C ASN A 267 -8.76 12.41 4.29
N ARG A 268 -9.29 13.40 3.56
CA ARG A 268 -10.22 14.40 4.11
C ARG A 268 -11.69 14.03 4.01
N THR A 269 -12.02 12.93 3.33
CA THR A 269 -13.41 12.55 3.03
C THR A 269 -14.17 11.95 4.23
N GLY A 270 -13.51 11.80 5.39
CA GLY A 270 -14.12 11.23 6.60
C GLY A 270 -14.96 12.19 7.44
N ASP A 271 -14.81 13.52 7.27
CA ASP A 271 -15.36 14.50 8.24
C ASP A 271 -16.60 15.28 7.78
N THR A 272 -17.13 15.05 6.57
CA THR A 272 -18.22 15.89 6.02
C THR A 272 -19.61 15.27 6.02
N ASN A 273 -19.84 14.14 6.69
CA ASN A 273 -21.17 13.51 6.72
C ASN A 273 -21.90 13.71 8.05
N ASN A 274 -22.02 14.96 8.50
CA ASN A 274 -22.99 15.30 9.54
C ASN A 274 -23.68 16.65 9.24
N GLY A 275 -24.87 16.57 8.63
CA GLY A 275 -25.92 17.59 8.67
C GLY A 275 -25.89 18.69 7.61
N GLY A 276 -26.66 18.53 6.52
CA GLY A 276 -26.87 19.63 5.57
C GLY A 276 -27.78 19.28 4.39
N ARG A 277 -29.08 19.16 4.64
CA ARG A 277 -30.14 19.05 3.64
C ARG A 277 -30.37 20.42 2.98
N ARG A 278 -30.50 20.47 1.64
CA ARG A 278 -31.05 21.58 0.80
C ARG A 278 -30.14 22.82 0.69
N ASP A 279 -29.79 23.41 -0.46
CA ASP A 279 -30.50 23.61 -1.73
C ASP A 279 -29.52 23.58 -2.92
N ALA A 280 -29.93 22.95 -4.03
CA ALA A 280 -29.20 23.02 -5.29
C ALA A 280 -29.58 24.32 -6.05
N PRO A 281 -28.63 25.17 -6.47
CA PRO A 281 -28.93 26.22 -7.44
C PRO A 281 -29.07 25.59 -8.84
N PRO A 282 -30.09 25.97 -9.62
CA PRO A 282 -30.23 25.51 -10.99
C PRO A 282 -29.28 26.31 -11.88
N GLY A 283 -28.49 25.61 -12.69
CA GLY A 283 -27.86 26.17 -13.88
C GLY A 283 -26.40 26.55 -13.72
N SER A 284 -25.52 25.63 -14.12
CA SER A 284 -24.37 26.01 -14.94
C SER A 284 -24.00 24.85 -15.89
N PRO A 285 -23.60 25.16 -17.13
CA PRO A 285 -23.53 24.20 -18.22
C PRO A 285 -22.27 23.32 -18.15
N SER A 286 -22.45 22.06 -18.53
CA SER A 286 -21.38 21.07 -18.71
C SER A 286 -20.26 21.59 -19.62
N PRO A 287 -18.97 21.47 -19.21
CA PRO A 287 -17.88 21.59 -20.15
C PRO A 287 -17.84 20.33 -21.01
N HIS A 288 -18.01 20.55 -22.31
CA HIS A 288 -17.84 19.62 -23.40
C HIS A 288 -16.50 18.87 -23.26
N GLY A 289 -16.58 17.53 -23.19
CA GLY A 289 -15.42 16.67 -23.22
C GLY A 289 -14.73 16.73 -24.58
N THR A 290 -13.49 17.19 -24.60
CA THR A 290 -12.55 16.85 -25.67
C THR A 290 -11.80 15.59 -25.26
N ASP A 291 -12.10 14.51 -25.98
CA ASP A 291 -11.35 13.26 -25.98
C ASP A 291 -9.84 13.52 -26.12
N PRO A 292 -8.98 13.02 -25.22
CA PRO A 292 -7.59 12.84 -25.52
C PRO A 292 -7.45 11.58 -26.38
N SER A 293 -7.46 11.77 -27.70
CA SER A 293 -6.99 10.79 -28.66
C SER A 293 -5.63 10.25 -28.20
N THR A 294 -5.62 9.02 -27.74
CA THR A 294 -4.40 8.25 -27.49
C THR A 294 -3.72 8.07 -28.85
N PRO A 295 -2.46 8.52 -29.04
CA PRO A 295 -1.72 8.15 -30.23
C PRO A 295 -1.45 6.64 -30.17
N THR A 296 -2.15 5.88 -31.01
CA THR A 296 -1.78 4.51 -31.36
C THR A 296 -0.38 4.55 -31.97
N VAL A 297 0.63 4.18 -31.18
CA VAL A 297 1.98 3.95 -31.66
C VAL A 297 1.95 2.66 -32.47
N THR A 298 1.86 2.79 -33.80
CA THR A 298 2.11 1.70 -34.73
C THR A 298 3.59 1.29 -34.60
N PRO A 299 3.92 0.04 -34.26
CA PRO A 299 5.31 -0.40 -34.23
C PRO A 299 5.92 -0.33 -35.63
N ALA A 300 7.04 0.40 -35.74
CA ALA A 300 7.83 0.47 -36.96
C ALA A 300 8.32 -0.93 -37.34
N ALA A 301 8.15 -1.28 -38.61
CA ALA A 301 8.62 -2.54 -39.17
C ALA A 301 10.15 -2.67 -38.99
N THR A 302 10.57 -3.79 -38.42
CA THR A 302 11.97 -4.22 -38.34
C THR A 302 12.56 -4.33 -39.75
N PRO A 303 13.65 -3.61 -40.09
CA PRO A 303 14.39 -3.89 -41.31
C PRO A 303 15.20 -5.18 -41.11
N THR A 304 14.87 -6.22 -41.87
CA THR A 304 15.75 -7.35 -42.13
C THR A 304 17.04 -6.86 -42.78
N ARG A 305 18.18 -7.22 -42.20
CA ARG A 305 19.50 -7.14 -42.82
C ARG A 305 20.03 -8.55 -43.02
#